data_AF-A0A2V6IML1-F1
#
_entry.id   AF-A0A2V6IML1-F1
#
_cell.length_a   1.000
_cell.length_b   1.000
_cell.length_c   1.000
_cell.angle_alpha   90.00
_cell.angle_beta   90.00
_cell.angle_gamma   90.00
#
_symmetry.space_group_name_H-M   'P 1'
#
loop_
_entity.id
_entity.type
_entity.pdbx_description
1 polymer ?
#
loop_
_entity_poly.entity_id
_entity_poly.type
_entity_poly.pdbx_seq_one_letter_code
_entity_poly.pdbx_strand_id
1 'polypeptide(L)'
;SPDASLRDGAKAVELAKKVLEHAGNADVVVLRTLAAGYAESGRFSEAIETAQQALQLAIPQDNSALIWDLQLNIAEYQKNRPLRDPGALNKTPAVESGNHN
;
A
#
# COMPACT_ATOMS: atom_id res chain seq x y z
N SER A 1 -11.30 -15.77 -12.95
CA SER A 1 -10.69 -14.55 -13.50
C SER A 1 -9.51 -14.18 -12.62
N PRO A 2 -8.28 -14.01 -13.14
CA PRO A 2 -7.12 -13.85 -12.28
C PRO A 2 -7.12 -12.45 -11.66
N ASP A 3 -7.49 -12.43 -10.39
CA ASP A 3 -7.10 -11.52 -9.31
C ASP A 3 -6.35 -10.24 -9.74
N ALA A 4 -7.11 -9.19 -10.05
CA ALA A 4 -6.54 -7.86 -10.29
C ALA A 4 -5.78 -7.35 -9.04
N SER A 5 -6.30 -7.62 -7.85
CA SER A 5 -5.67 -7.25 -6.57
C SER A 5 -4.30 -7.88 -6.36
N LEU A 6 -4.14 -9.17 -6.71
CA LEU A 6 -2.83 -9.84 -6.63
C LEU A 6 -1.83 -9.26 -7.64
N ARG A 7 -2.31 -8.81 -8.80
CA ARG A 7 -1.48 -8.22 -9.86
C ARG A 7 -1.04 -6.80 -9.53
N ASP A 8 -1.89 -6.03 -8.87
CA ASP A 8 -1.58 -4.68 -8.41
C ASP A 8 -0.64 -4.72 -7.19
N GLY A 9 -0.84 -5.66 -6.27
CA GLY A 9 0.09 -5.90 -5.16
C GLY A 9 1.50 -6.28 -5.62
N ALA A 10 1.64 -7.15 -6.62
CA ALA A 10 2.95 -7.51 -7.18
C ALA A 10 3.68 -6.33 -7.84
N LYS A 11 2.95 -5.44 -8.52
CA LYS A 11 3.53 -4.21 -9.10
C LYS A 11 3.93 -3.21 -8.02
N ALA A 12 3.14 -3.07 -6.97
CA ALA A 12 3.46 -2.20 -5.83
C ALA A 12 4.77 -2.64 -5.15
N VAL A 13 5.00 -3.95 -5.03
CA VAL A 13 6.27 -4.52 -4.52
C VAL A 13 7.45 -4.18 -5.43
N GLU A 14 7.29 -4.30 -6.76
CA GLU A 14 8.36 -4.00 -7.71
C GLU A 14 8.72 -2.50 -7.74
N LEU A 15 7.71 -1.63 -7.72
CA LEU A 15 7.89 -0.17 -7.66
C LEU A 15 8.57 0.26 -6.36
N ALA A 16 8.14 -0.32 -5.23
CA ALA A 16 8.77 -0.10 -3.93
C ALA A 16 10.27 -0.41 -3.99
N LYS A 17 10.66 -1.58 -4.50
CA LYS A 17 12.07 -1.99 -4.60
C LYS A 17 12.94 -1.05 -5.44
N LYS A 18 12.41 -0.50 -6.53
CA LYS A 18 13.16 0.45 -7.39
C LYS A 18 13.41 1.80 -6.73
N VAL A 19 12.51 2.23 -5.85
CA VAL A 19 12.60 3.53 -5.18
C VAL A 19 13.56 3.48 -3.97
N LEU A 20 13.76 2.30 -3.37
CA LEU A 20 14.76 2.04 -2.32
C LEU A 20 16.21 2.30 -2.75
N GLU A 21 16.51 2.33 -4.05
CA GLU A 21 17.88 2.56 -4.53
C GLU A 21 18.36 4.02 -4.38
N HIS A 22 17.47 4.97 -4.02
CA HIS A 22 17.78 6.41 -4.16
C HIS A 22 17.43 7.39 -3.04
N ALA A 23 16.75 7.04 -1.93
CA ALA A 23 16.37 8.11 -0.98
C ALA A 23 16.21 7.76 0.51
N GLY A 24 16.77 8.62 1.37
CA GLY A 24 16.65 8.52 2.84
C GLY A 24 15.26 8.83 3.42
N ASN A 25 14.42 9.60 2.71
CA ASN A 25 12.96 9.70 3.01
C ASN A 25 12.13 8.71 2.19
N ALA A 26 12.71 8.17 1.12
CA ALA A 26 12.01 7.17 0.32
C ALA A 26 11.86 5.86 1.08
N ASP A 27 12.80 5.49 1.95
CA ASP A 27 12.67 4.24 2.73
C ASP A 27 11.32 4.14 3.43
N VAL A 28 10.84 5.21 4.07
CA VAL A 28 9.57 5.17 4.79
C VAL A 28 8.35 5.13 3.87
N VAL A 29 8.36 5.95 2.80
CA VAL A 29 7.28 5.99 1.80
C VAL A 29 7.21 4.69 1.00
N VAL A 30 8.36 4.09 0.74
CA VAL A 30 8.50 2.81 0.06
C VAL A 30 7.99 1.68 0.93
N LEU A 31 8.42 1.59 2.18
CA LEU A 31 7.94 0.57 3.10
C LEU A 31 6.42 0.70 3.30
N ARG A 32 5.87 1.92 3.36
CA ARG A 32 4.41 2.15 3.38
C ARG A 32 3.73 1.56 2.15
N THR A 33 4.28 1.81 0.96
CA THR A 33 3.72 1.31 -0.31
C THR A 33 3.82 -0.21 -0.42
N LEU A 34 4.94 -0.78 0.02
CA LEU A 34 5.16 -2.22 0.08
C LEU A 34 4.18 -2.90 1.04
N ALA A 35 3.96 -2.30 2.21
CA ALA A 35 2.99 -2.78 3.18
C ALA A 35 1.56 -2.79 2.60
N ALA A 36 1.17 -1.75 1.86
CA ALA A 36 -0.11 -1.70 1.17
C ALA A 36 -0.23 -2.81 0.11
N GLY A 37 0.81 -3.02 -0.71
CA GLY A 37 0.83 -4.09 -1.71
C GLY A 37 0.74 -5.50 -1.11
N TYR A 38 1.39 -5.72 0.04
CA TYR A 38 1.23 -6.97 0.78
C TYR A 38 -0.20 -7.14 1.30
N ALA A 39 -0.81 -6.10 1.86
CA ALA A 39 -2.18 -6.16 2.35
C ALA A 39 -3.20 -6.40 1.22
N GLU A 40 -3.04 -5.76 0.07
CA GLU A 40 -3.87 -5.98 -1.13
C GLU A 40 -3.75 -7.41 -1.68
N SER A 41 -2.59 -8.04 -1.50
CA SER A 41 -2.34 -9.44 -1.87
C SER A 41 -2.80 -10.44 -0.79
N GLY A 42 -3.46 -9.98 0.27
CA GLY A 42 -3.89 -10.81 1.41
C GLY A 42 -2.77 -11.24 2.36
N ARG A 43 -1.54 -10.73 2.17
CA ARG A 43 -0.35 -11.05 2.97
C ARG A 43 -0.25 -10.09 4.17
N PHE A 44 -1.25 -10.14 5.05
CA PHE A 44 -1.39 -9.17 6.15
C PHE A 44 -0.25 -9.19 7.17
N SER A 45 0.32 -10.36 7.48
CA SER A 45 1.48 -10.45 8.39
C SER A 45 2.66 -9.64 7.87
N GLU A 46 2.98 -9.80 6.58
CA GLU A 46 4.09 -9.10 5.95
C GLU A 46 3.80 -7.60 5.77
N ALA A 47 2.53 -7.25 5.56
CA ALA A 47 2.09 -5.86 5.57
C ALA A 47 2.32 -5.18 6.94
N ILE A 48 2.00 -5.87 8.04
CA ILE A 48 2.20 -5.36 9.39
C ILE A 48 3.69 -5.19 9.68
N GLU A 49 4.51 -6.20 9.41
CA GLU A 49 5.96 -6.14 9.64
C GLU A 49 6.60 -4.98 8.86
N THR A 50 6.23 -4.84 7.58
CA THR A 50 6.76 -3.78 6.72
C THR A 50 6.32 -2.38 7.20
N ALA A 51 5.05 -2.22 7.61
CA ALA A 51 4.56 -0.95 8.15
C ALA A 51 5.19 -0.59 9.50
N GLN A 52 5.52 -1.58 10.33
CA GLN A 52 6.27 -1.36 11.58
C GLN A 52 7.70 -0.90 11.32
N GLN A 53 8.37 -1.47 10.31
CA GLN A 53 9.69 -1.00 9.89
C GLN A 53 9.64 0.46 9.41
N ALA A 54 8.63 0.82 8.61
CA ALA A 54 8.41 2.20 8.21
C ALA A 54 8.23 3.11 9.43
N LEU A 55 7.44 2.69 10.43
CA LEU A 55 7.18 3.48 11.62
C LEU A 55 8.47 3.74 12.43
N GLN A 56 9.34 2.73 12.55
CA GLN A 56 10.64 2.88 13.23
C GLN A 56 11.55 3.90 12.53
N LEU A 57 11.44 4.04 11.21
CA LEU A 57 12.19 5.05 10.44
C LEU A 57 11.53 6.43 10.46
N ALA A 58 10.20 6.50 10.60
CA ALA A 58 9.44 7.76 10.67
C ALA A 58 9.64 8.51 11.99
N ILE A 59 9.75 7.78 13.11
CA ILE A 59 9.92 8.35 14.47
C ILE A 59 11.13 9.29 14.59
N PRO A 60 12.36 8.89 14.21
CA PRO A 60 13.52 9.78 14.33
C PRO A 60 13.50 10.96 13.34
N GLN A 61 12.65 10.91 12.32
CA GLN A 61 12.46 12.02 11.36
C GLN A 61 11.40 13.04 11.82
N ASP A 62 10.78 12.81 12.99
CA ASP A 62 9.70 13.61 13.57
C ASP A 62 8.54 13.89 12.61
N ASN A 63 8.30 12.96 11.67
CA ASN A 63 7.25 13.10 10.68
C ASN A 63 5.92 12.59 11.24
N SER A 64 5.29 13.40 12.11
CA SER A 64 4.11 12.99 12.89
C SER A 64 2.93 12.56 12.03
N ALA A 65 2.74 13.17 10.86
CA ALA A 65 1.71 12.77 9.91
C ALA A 65 1.92 11.33 9.40
N LEU A 66 3.17 11.01 9.05
CA LEU A 66 3.54 9.69 8.55
C LEU A 66 3.46 8.62 9.65
N ILE A 67 3.87 8.97 10.87
CA ILE A 67 3.75 8.10 12.06
C ILE A 67 2.26 7.77 12.30
N TRP A 68 1.39 8.77 12.26
CA TRP A 68 -0.06 8.57 12.45
C TRP A 68 -0.65 7.66 11.38
N ASP A 69 -0.37 7.92 10.10
CA ASP A 69 -0.83 7.08 8.99
C ASP A 69 -0.35 5.63 9.12
N LEU A 70 0.92 5.41 9.49
CA LEU A 70 1.48 4.07 9.64
C LEU A 70 0.82 3.31 10.79
N GLN A 71 0.51 3.97 11.91
CA GLN A 71 -0.21 3.35 13.02
C GLN A 71 -1.64 2.95 12.61
N LEU A 72 -2.33 3.81 11.85
CA LEU A 72 -3.66 3.51 11.32
C LEU A 72 -3.61 2.29 10.37
N ASN A 73 -2.62 2.26 9.47
CA ASN A 73 -2.44 1.16 8.52
C ASN A 73 -2.21 -0.17 9.24
N ILE A 74 -1.33 -0.19 10.25
CA ILE A 74 -1.07 -1.39 11.06
C ILE A 74 -2.37 -1.89 11.72
N ALA A 75 -3.18 -0.98 12.27
CA ALA A 75 -4.43 -1.35 12.92
C ALA A 75 -5.47 -1.94 11.95
N GLU A 76 -5.50 -1.50 10.69
CA GLU A 76 -6.37 -2.09 9.66
C GLU A 76 -5.84 -3.43 9.16
N TYR A 77 -4.53 -3.56 8.95
CA TYR A 77 -3.91 -4.83 8.55
C TYR A 77 -4.09 -5.92 9.61
N GLN A 78 -4.02 -5.57 10.91
CA GLN A 78 -4.33 -6.50 12.01
C GLN A 78 -5.77 -7.03 11.97
N LYS A 79 -6.70 -6.28 11.37
CA LYS A 79 -8.09 -6.71 11.15
C LYS A 79 -8.26 -7.46 9.82
N ASN A 80 -7.17 -7.81 9.14
CA ASN A 80 -7.14 -8.39 7.80
C ASN A 80 -7.89 -7.52 6.77
N ARG A 81 -7.77 -6.20 6.91
CA ARG A 81 -8.36 -5.25 5.97
C ARG A 81 -7.25 -4.48 5.25
N PRO A 82 -7.18 -4.55 3.91
CA PRO A 82 -6.28 -3.69 3.17
C PRO A 82 -6.72 -2.23 3.32
N LEU A 83 -5.75 -1.33 3.23
CA LEU A 83 -6.06 0.10 3.28
C LEU A 83 -6.83 0.46 2.01
N ARG A 84 -8.14 0.68 2.15
CA ARG A 84 -8.91 1.31 1.08
C ARG A 84 -8.66 2.81 1.20
N ASP A 85 -7.67 3.29 0.47
CA ASP A 85 -7.55 4.71 0.23
C ASP A 85 -8.87 5.18 -0.42
N PRO A 86 -9.62 6.13 0.18
CA PRO A 86 -10.83 6.67 -0.45
C PRO A 86 -10.53 7.38 -1.79
N GLY A 87 -9.25 7.58 -2.16
CA GLY A 87 -8.83 8.08 -3.46
C GLY A 87 -8.75 7.04 -4.60
N ALA A 88 -8.86 5.74 -4.33
CA ALA A 88 -8.77 4.70 -5.37
C ALA A 88 -10.11 4.45 -6.12
N LEU A 89 -11.18 5.19 -5.81
CA LEU A 89 -12.52 5.04 -6.39
C LEU A 89 -12.89 6.07 -7.47
N ASN A 90 -11.93 6.65 -8.19
CA ASN A 90 -12.21 7.46 -9.39
C ASN A 90 -11.62 6.90 -10.69
N LYS A 91 -11.41 5.58 -10.75
CA LYS A 91 -11.31 4.84 -12.03
C LYS A 91 -12.36 3.75 -12.11
N THR A 92 -13.64 4.15 -12.14
CA THR A 92 -14.67 3.32 -12.77
C THR A 92 -14.39 3.26 -14.28
N PRO A 93 -14.34 2.07 -14.91
CA PRO A 93 -14.27 1.95 -16.35
C PRO A 93 -15.68 2.18 -16.90
N ALA A 94 -15.91 3.32 -17.55
CA ALA A 94 -17.16 3.59 -18.27
C ALA A 94 -16.91 3.78 -19.77
N VAL A 95 -16.18 2.84 -20.37
CA VAL A 95 -16.30 2.43 -21.77
C VAL A 95 -15.93 0.94 -21.72
N GLU A 96 -16.74 -0.04 -22.11
CA GLU A 96 -17.58 -0.14 -23.28
C GLU A 96 -18.36 -1.46 -23.12
N SER A 97 -19.69 -1.43 -23.17
CA SER A 97 -20.50 -2.65 -23.34
C SER A 97 -21.72 -2.31 -24.18
N GLY A 98 -21.60 -2.63 -25.46
CA GLY A 98 -22.64 -3.22 -26.29
C GLY A 98 -24.00 -2.54 -26.32
N ASN A 99 -24.19 -1.71 -27.35
CA ASN A 99 -25.23 -1.89 -28.38
C ASN A 99 -26.49 -2.67 -27.94
N HIS A 100 -27.64 -2.02 -27.80
CA HIS A 100 -28.95 -2.61 -28.14
C HIS A 100 -29.99 -1.52 -28.50
N ASN A 101 -30.45 -1.61 -29.76
CA ASN A 101 -31.66 -1.06 -30.42
C ASN A 101 -31.68 0.39 -30.88
#